data_AF-A0A2N0ZWL4-F1
#
_entry.id   AF-A0A2N0ZWL4-F1
#
_cell.length_a   1.000
_cell.length_b   1.000
_cell.length_c   1.000
_cell.angle_alpha   90.00
_cell.angle_beta   90.00
_cell.angle_gamma   90.00
#
_symmetry.space_group_name_H-M   'P 1'
#
loop_
_entity.id
_entity.type
_entity.pdbx_description
1 polymer ?
#
loop_
_entity_poly.entity_id
_entity_poly.type
_entity_poly.pdbx_seq_one_letter_code
_entity_poly.pdbx_strand_id
1 'polypeptide(L)'
;MATDGFIEIPSIILLIACLLRCAQYVAQSHVKQIKAFWLASVLVFVAVIRRELNYLPELFIPSNFSLLSHSYDWWEDAVLLVIYLMSVGLLIYSWRYLWAILKDVDVSLYLGVATLAILQYMGENAIMFPHTLGGIVEEFAETIIYVIALVYLWRFKLSDFESCLLRKLNFELSHINQ
;
A
#
# COMPACT_ATOMS: atom_id res chain seq x y z
N MET A 1 17.38 -13.16 -13.60
CA MET A 1 18.17 -12.26 -14.49
C MET A 1 17.59 -12.07 -15.88
N ALA A 2 16.77 -12.96 -16.45
CA ALA A 2 15.99 -12.65 -17.68
C ALA A 2 14.50 -13.03 -17.56
N THR A 3 14.08 -13.56 -16.42
CA THR A 3 12.69 -13.93 -16.09
C THR A 3 11.94 -12.81 -15.36
N ASP A 4 12.69 -11.94 -14.68
CA ASP A 4 12.18 -10.96 -13.72
C ASP A 4 11.34 -9.85 -14.43
N GLY A 5 11.72 -9.47 -15.65
CA GLY A 5 11.04 -8.37 -16.36
C GLY A 5 9.65 -8.65 -16.93
N PHE A 6 9.20 -9.91 -17.05
CA PHE A 6 7.89 -10.22 -17.68
C PHE A 6 6.71 -10.18 -16.69
N ILE A 7 6.96 -10.41 -15.40
CA ILE A 7 5.92 -10.44 -14.36
C ILE A 7 5.96 -9.17 -13.49
N GLU A 8 7.11 -8.49 -13.37
CA GLU A 8 7.23 -7.18 -12.72
C GLU A 8 6.43 -6.06 -13.43
N ILE A 9 6.38 -6.05 -14.76
CA ILE A 9 5.66 -5.00 -15.50
C ILE A 9 4.14 -5.01 -15.17
N PRO A 10 3.45 -6.16 -15.21
CA PRO A 10 2.07 -6.26 -14.74
C PRO A 10 1.85 -5.80 -13.30
N SER A 11 2.73 -6.17 -12.36
CA SER A 11 2.56 -5.81 -10.94
C SER A 11 2.67 -4.30 -10.73
N ILE A 12 3.63 -3.64 -11.40
CA ILE A 12 3.79 -2.17 -11.38
C ILE A 12 2.54 -1.49 -11.95
N ILE A 13 1.97 -1.99 -13.05
CA ILE A 13 0.74 -1.43 -13.63
C ILE A 13 -0.43 -1.51 -12.63
N LEU A 14 -0.57 -2.65 -11.93
CA LEU A 14 -1.59 -2.83 -10.90
C LEU A 14 -1.39 -1.86 -9.73
N LEU A 15 -0.15 -1.68 -9.28
CA LEU A 15 0.20 -0.73 -8.22
C LEU A 15 -0.12 0.71 -8.63
N ILE A 16 0.22 1.11 -9.85
CA ILE A 16 -0.12 2.45 -10.38
C ILE A 16 -1.64 2.62 -10.44
N ALA A 17 -2.39 1.60 -10.86
CA ALA A 17 -3.85 1.65 -10.85
C ALA A 17 -4.41 1.83 -9.42
N CYS A 18 -3.86 1.13 -8.44
CA CYS A 18 -4.22 1.29 -7.02
C CYS A 18 -3.91 2.69 -6.50
N LEU A 19 -2.72 3.21 -6.81
CA LEU A 19 -2.27 4.55 -6.47
C LEU A 19 -3.23 5.61 -7.03
N LEU A 20 -3.57 5.51 -8.31
CA LEU A 20 -4.49 6.44 -8.98
C LEU A 20 -5.87 6.41 -8.33
N ARG A 21 -6.38 5.23 -7.95
CA ARG A 21 -7.65 5.11 -7.23
C ARG A 21 -7.60 5.75 -5.84
N CYS A 22 -6.53 5.53 -5.09
CA CYS A 22 -6.35 6.19 -3.79
C CYS A 22 -6.26 7.71 -3.93
N ALA A 23 -5.52 8.21 -4.93
CA ALA A 23 -5.41 9.64 -5.21
C ALA A 23 -6.76 10.26 -5.62
N GLN A 24 -7.56 9.54 -6.41
CA GLN A 24 -8.94 9.94 -6.72
C GLN A 24 -9.78 10.07 -5.44
N TYR A 25 -9.67 9.11 -4.51
CA TYR A 25 -10.37 9.20 -3.23
C TYR A 25 -9.89 10.37 -2.36
N VAL A 26 -8.60 10.69 -2.33
CA VAL A 26 -8.09 11.91 -1.67
C VAL A 26 -8.74 13.17 -2.23
N ALA A 27 -8.89 13.25 -3.56
CA ALA A 27 -9.48 14.41 -4.23
C ALA A 27 -10.99 14.54 -4.01
N GLN A 28 -11.70 13.41 -3.90
CA GLN A 28 -13.15 13.37 -3.71
C GLN A 28 -13.60 13.46 -2.24
N SER A 29 -12.71 13.16 -1.29
CA SER A 29 -13.07 13.14 0.14
C SER A 29 -13.28 14.55 0.69
N HIS A 30 -14.45 14.78 1.30
CA HIS A 30 -14.75 16.06 1.95
C HIS A 30 -14.39 16.06 3.44
N VAL A 31 -14.26 14.89 4.05
CA VAL A 31 -13.96 14.73 5.48
C VAL A 31 -12.45 14.63 5.70
N LYS A 32 -11.89 15.45 6.60
CA LYS A 32 -10.44 15.51 6.89
C LYS A 32 -9.84 14.16 7.30
N GLN A 33 -10.55 13.38 8.12
CA GLN A 33 -10.10 12.06 8.59
C GLN A 33 -10.04 11.03 7.46
N ILE A 34 -11.03 11.07 6.56
CA ILE A 34 -11.13 10.18 5.39
C ILE A 34 -10.02 10.55 4.39
N LYS A 35 -9.84 11.84 4.15
CA LYS A 35 -8.75 12.35 3.31
C LYS A 35 -7.37 11.95 3.85
N ALA A 36 -7.16 12.00 5.16
CA ALA A 36 -5.91 11.59 5.79
C ALA A 36 -5.64 10.09 5.60
N PHE A 37 -6.65 9.24 5.71
CA PHE A 37 -6.54 7.81 5.42
C PHE A 37 -6.11 7.53 3.98
N TRP A 38 -6.77 8.17 3.01
CA TRP A 38 -6.44 7.98 1.60
C TRP A 38 -5.07 8.55 1.25
N LEU A 39 -4.66 9.65 1.90
CA LEU A 39 -3.32 10.19 1.75
C LEU A 39 -2.27 9.21 2.29
N ALA A 40 -2.53 8.58 3.44
CA ALA A 40 -1.65 7.53 3.96
C ALA A 40 -1.55 6.36 2.98
N SER A 41 -2.68 5.95 2.39
CA SER A 41 -2.71 4.88 1.39
C SER A 41 -1.90 5.24 0.14
N VAL A 42 -1.99 6.49 -0.34
CA VAL A 42 -1.16 7.00 -1.43
C VAL A 42 0.33 6.90 -1.09
N LEU A 43 0.73 7.34 0.11
CA LEU A 43 2.13 7.27 0.55
C LEU A 43 2.64 5.83 0.62
N VAL A 44 1.82 4.89 1.11
CA VAL A 44 2.15 3.45 1.13
C VAL A 44 2.35 2.92 -0.29
N PHE A 45 1.45 3.20 -1.24
CA PHE A 45 1.62 2.75 -2.62
C PHE A 45 2.84 3.37 -3.29
N VAL A 46 3.17 4.63 -3.01
CA VAL A 46 4.41 5.26 -3.50
C VAL A 46 5.64 4.54 -2.96
N ALA A 47 5.65 4.19 -1.66
CA ALA A 47 6.76 3.44 -1.06
C ALA A 47 6.90 2.03 -1.66
N VAL A 48 5.78 1.33 -1.88
CA VAL A 48 5.78 -0.01 -2.52
C VAL A 48 6.27 0.08 -3.96
N ILE A 49 5.75 1.00 -4.77
CA ILE A 49 6.24 1.21 -6.15
C ILE A 49 7.74 1.51 -6.15
N ARG A 50 8.23 2.32 -5.21
CA ARG A 50 9.66 2.60 -5.12
C ARG A 50 10.48 1.32 -4.86
N ARG A 51 10.01 0.45 -3.97
CA ARG A 51 10.63 -0.85 -3.66
C ARG A 51 10.66 -1.78 -4.87
N GLU A 52 9.56 -1.87 -5.61
CA GLU A 52 9.50 -2.71 -6.82
C GLU A 52 10.38 -2.16 -7.96
N LEU A 53 10.62 -0.86 -7.97
CA LEU A 53 11.50 -0.19 -8.93
C LEU A 53 12.97 -0.13 -8.47
N ASN A 54 13.43 -1.04 -7.62
CA ASN A 54 14.74 -0.97 -6.98
C ASN A 54 15.91 -0.83 -7.97
N TYR A 55 15.77 -1.36 -9.19
CA TYR A 55 16.78 -1.31 -10.26
C TYR A 55 16.79 -0.02 -11.09
N LEU A 56 15.71 0.79 -11.06
CA LEU A 56 15.63 2.01 -11.87
C LEU A 56 16.68 3.11 -11.53
N PRO A 57 17.03 3.37 -10.27
CA PRO A 57 18.03 4.38 -9.94
C PRO A 57 19.41 4.05 -10.50
N GLU A 58 19.78 2.78 -10.59
CA GLU A 58 21.08 2.37 -11.14
C GLU A 58 21.26 2.83 -12.61
N LEU A 59 20.16 3.05 -13.34
CA LEU A 59 20.16 3.58 -14.71
C LEU A 59 20.41 5.09 -14.78
N PHE A 60 20.09 5.84 -13.73
CA PHE A 60 20.09 7.32 -13.75
C PHE A 60 21.04 7.95 -12.74
N ILE A 61 21.47 7.20 -11.72
CA ILE A 61 22.26 7.69 -10.60
C ILE A 61 23.61 6.99 -10.65
N PRO A 62 24.72 7.75 -10.76
CA PRO A 62 26.05 7.18 -10.72
C PRO A 62 26.27 6.41 -9.43
N SER A 63 26.89 5.23 -9.50
CA SER A 63 27.20 4.39 -8.33
C SER A 63 28.06 5.11 -7.27
N ASN A 64 28.77 6.18 -7.65
CA ASN A 64 29.62 6.99 -6.77
C ASN A 64 28.90 8.24 -6.24
N PHE A 65 27.58 8.36 -6.45
CA PHE A 65 26.82 9.48 -5.94
C PHE A 65 26.84 9.47 -4.41
N SER A 66 27.33 10.57 -3.85
CA SER A 66 27.28 10.82 -2.42
C SER A 66 26.82 12.24 -2.18
N LEU A 67 25.94 12.39 -1.19
CA LEU A 67 25.44 13.68 -0.74
C LEU A 67 25.62 13.74 0.78
N LEU A 68 26.22 14.82 1.28
CA LEU A 68 26.50 15.00 2.72
C LEU A 68 27.22 13.79 3.33
N SER A 69 28.23 13.24 2.64
CA SER A 69 29.01 12.06 3.06
C SER A 69 28.23 10.74 3.19
N HIS A 70 26.98 10.70 2.73
CA HIS A 70 26.17 9.49 2.70
C HIS A 70 25.93 9.03 1.26
N SER A 71 25.81 7.71 1.07
CA SER A 71 25.48 7.09 -0.22
C SER A 71 24.04 7.40 -0.63
N TYR A 72 23.73 7.16 -1.90
CA TYR A 72 22.36 7.20 -2.40
C TYR A 72 21.42 6.30 -1.57
N ASP A 73 21.83 5.04 -1.32
CA ASP A 73 21.03 4.05 -0.59
C ASP A 73 20.64 4.54 0.81
N TRP A 74 21.56 5.23 1.50
CA TRP A 74 21.28 5.80 2.82
C TRP A 74 20.21 6.90 2.75
N TRP A 75 20.29 7.77 1.74
CA TRP A 75 19.30 8.82 1.53
C TRP A 75 17.94 8.27 1.14
N GLU A 76 17.93 7.24 0.31
CA GLU A 76 16.74 6.49 -0.02
C GLU A 76 16.06 5.92 1.23
N ASP A 77 16.81 5.18 2.06
CA ASP A 77 16.29 4.59 3.30
C ASP A 77 15.76 5.67 4.24
N ALA A 78 16.46 6.80 4.35
CA ALA A 78 16.03 7.93 5.17
C ALA A 78 14.72 8.56 4.67
N VAL A 79 14.56 8.73 3.35
CA VAL A 79 13.32 9.25 2.75
C VAL A 79 12.17 8.26 2.93
N LEU A 80 12.41 6.97 2.69
CA LEU A 80 11.41 5.92 2.90
C LEU A 80 10.97 5.85 4.36
N LEU A 81 11.90 5.96 5.31
CA LEU A 81 11.59 6.01 6.74
C LEU A 81 10.64 7.17 7.07
N VAL A 82 10.90 8.37 6.53
CA VAL A 82 10.03 9.53 6.72
C VAL A 82 8.64 9.28 6.14
N ILE A 83 8.56 8.70 4.93
CA ILE A 83 7.28 8.34 4.30
C ILE A 83 6.51 7.33 5.16
N TYR A 84 7.18 6.31 5.71
CA TYR A 84 6.55 5.34 6.60
C TYR A 84 6.03 5.99 7.89
N LEU A 85 6.83 6.84 8.53
CA LEU A 85 6.41 7.57 9.74
C LEU A 85 5.20 8.47 9.47
N MET A 86 5.20 9.19 8.34
CA MET A 86 4.04 10.00 7.93
C MET A 86 2.80 9.14 7.68
N SER A 87 2.97 8.01 7.00
CA SER A 87 1.88 7.07 6.71
C SER A 87 1.27 6.53 8.00
N VAL A 88 2.09 6.07 8.94
CA VAL A 88 1.66 5.60 10.26
C VAL A 88 0.96 6.70 11.05
N GLY A 89 1.51 7.92 11.07
CA GLY A 89 0.89 9.06 11.75
C GLY A 89 -0.50 9.40 11.20
N LEU A 90 -0.66 9.39 9.87
CA LEU A 90 -1.95 9.61 9.21
C LEU A 90 -2.95 8.47 9.47
N LEU A 91 -2.48 7.21 9.54
CA LEU A 91 -3.32 6.06 9.90
C LEU A 91 -3.78 6.11 11.36
N ILE A 92 -2.92 6.53 12.28
CA ILE A 92 -3.30 6.76 13.70
C ILE A 92 -4.33 7.88 13.78
N TYR A 93 -4.12 8.99 13.07
CA TYR A 93 -5.08 10.09 13.02
C TYR A 93 -6.45 9.65 12.46
N SER A 94 -6.44 8.76 11.46
CA SER A 94 -7.64 8.22 10.82
C SER A 94 -8.09 6.86 11.39
N TRP A 95 -7.63 6.49 12.58
CA TRP A 95 -7.83 5.14 13.16
C TRP A 95 -9.29 4.69 13.21
N ARG A 96 -10.22 5.59 13.57
CA ARG A 96 -11.66 5.25 13.60
C ARG A 96 -12.20 4.87 12.22
N TYR A 97 -11.72 5.55 11.19
CA TYR A 97 -12.06 5.26 9.81
C TYR A 97 -11.42 3.95 9.34
N LEU A 98 -10.13 3.74 9.65
CA LEU A 98 -9.43 2.49 9.40
C LEU A 98 -10.19 1.30 10.01
N TRP A 99 -10.60 1.37 11.29
CA TRP A 99 -11.38 0.32 11.93
C TRP A 99 -12.73 0.05 11.28
N ALA A 100 -13.39 1.11 10.78
CA ALA A 100 -14.67 0.96 10.12
C ALA A 100 -14.52 0.21 8.79
N ILE A 101 -13.45 0.50 8.02
CA ILE A 101 -13.11 -0.27 6.82
C ILE A 101 -12.75 -1.71 7.18
N LEU A 102 -11.88 -1.92 8.19
CA LEU A 102 -11.41 -3.26 8.53
C LEU A 102 -12.52 -4.19 9.02
N LYS A 103 -13.57 -3.64 9.66
CA LYS A 103 -14.72 -4.42 10.11
C LYS A 103 -15.66 -4.84 8.99
N ASP A 104 -15.60 -4.18 7.84
CA ASP A 104 -16.50 -4.43 6.70
C ASP A 104 -15.97 -5.54 5.78
N VAL A 105 -14.73 -5.98 5.98
CA VAL A 105 -14.06 -7.00 5.15
C VAL A 105 -14.18 -8.38 5.79
N ASP A 106 -14.47 -9.38 4.96
CA ASP A 106 -14.58 -10.77 5.40
C ASP A 106 -13.25 -11.33 5.96
N VAL A 107 -13.35 -12.06 7.08
CA VAL A 107 -12.19 -12.67 7.77
C VAL A 107 -11.40 -13.62 6.86
N SER A 108 -12.07 -14.31 5.94
CA SER A 108 -11.43 -15.21 4.98
C SER A 108 -10.43 -14.50 4.08
N LEU A 109 -10.67 -13.24 3.74
CA LEU A 109 -9.76 -12.46 2.92
C LEU A 109 -8.50 -12.07 3.67
N TYR A 110 -8.61 -11.69 4.95
CA TYR A 110 -7.44 -11.44 5.77
C TYR A 110 -6.55 -12.68 5.87
N LEU A 111 -7.15 -13.85 6.08
CA LEU A 111 -6.43 -15.11 6.13
C LEU A 111 -5.76 -15.42 4.78
N GLY A 112 -6.47 -15.18 3.67
CA GLY A 112 -5.94 -15.37 2.32
C GLY A 112 -4.74 -14.45 2.03
N VAL A 113 -4.87 -13.15 2.27
CA VAL A 113 -3.79 -12.17 2.05
C VAL A 113 -2.61 -12.45 2.97
N ALA A 114 -2.83 -12.80 4.24
CA ALA A 114 -1.76 -13.18 5.16
C ALA A 114 -1.00 -14.43 4.68
N THR A 115 -1.73 -15.44 4.18
CA THR A 115 -1.12 -16.65 3.63
C THR A 115 -0.30 -16.34 2.38
N LEU A 116 -0.81 -15.49 1.49
CA LEU A 116 -0.08 -15.04 0.31
C LEU A 116 1.18 -14.24 0.69
N ALA A 117 1.11 -13.38 1.70
CA ALA A 117 2.27 -12.61 2.17
C ALA A 117 3.36 -13.52 2.77
N ILE A 118 2.96 -14.56 3.51
CA ILE A 118 3.90 -15.59 3.99
C ILE A 118 4.52 -16.34 2.82
N LEU A 119 3.71 -16.74 1.84
CA LEU A 119 4.17 -17.45 0.65
C LEU A 119 5.16 -16.60 -0.17
N GLN A 120 4.87 -15.31 -0.32
CA GLN A 120 5.75 -14.33 -0.96
C GLN A 120 7.10 -14.28 -0.24
N TYR A 121 7.08 -14.08 1.08
CA TYR A 121 8.30 -14.03 1.89
C TYR A 121 9.14 -15.32 1.81
N MET A 122 8.47 -16.47 1.82
CA MET A 122 9.13 -17.77 1.65
C MET A 122 9.75 -17.93 0.26
N GLY A 123 9.07 -17.46 -0.79
CA GLY A 123 9.57 -17.44 -2.16
C GLY A 123 10.82 -16.58 -2.31
N GLU A 124 10.76 -15.32 -1.87
CA GLU A 124 11.83 -14.32 -1.94
C GLU A 124 13.11 -14.82 -1.24
N ASN A 125 12.94 -15.41 -0.05
CA ASN A 125 14.07 -15.89 0.76
C ASN A 125 14.50 -17.33 0.43
N ALA A 126 13.94 -17.93 -0.62
CA ALA A 126 14.17 -19.33 -0.99
C ALA A 126 13.98 -20.32 0.17
N ILE A 127 13.07 -20.00 1.09
CA ILE A 127 12.68 -20.87 2.19
C ILE A 127 11.66 -21.83 1.62
N MET A 128 12.04 -23.11 1.49
CA MET A 128 11.22 -24.21 0.95
C MET A 128 11.15 -24.30 -0.58
N PHE A 129 11.64 -23.30 -1.33
CA PHE A 129 11.70 -23.29 -2.80
C PHE A 129 13.13 -23.07 -3.33
N PRO A 130 13.53 -23.74 -4.42
CA PRO A 130 14.74 -23.37 -5.16
C PRO A 130 14.64 -21.93 -5.67
N HIS A 131 15.75 -21.16 -5.70
CA HIS A 131 15.75 -19.73 -6.07
C HIS A 131 14.91 -19.36 -7.30
N THR A 132 14.99 -20.14 -8.38
CA THR A 132 14.23 -19.87 -9.62
C THR A 132 12.72 -20.06 -9.44
N LEU A 133 12.31 -21.06 -8.66
CA LEU A 133 10.90 -21.27 -8.33
C LEU A 133 10.43 -20.30 -7.24
N GLY A 134 11.32 -19.93 -6.32
CA GLY A 134 11.06 -18.96 -5.26
C GLY A 134 10.66 -17.59 -5.81
N GLY A 135 11.42 -17.06 -6.77
CA GLY A 135 11.07 -15.80 -7.44
C GLY A 135 9.73 -15.84 -8.16
N ILE A 136 9.41 -16.95 -8.86
CA ILE A 136 8.09 -17.10 -9.51
C ILE A 136 6.96 -17.11 -8.47
N VAL A 137 7.16 -17.80 -7.34
CA VAL A 137 6.17 -17.87 -6.26
C VAL A 137 5.95 -16.52 -5.61
N GLU A 138 7.04 -15.77 -5.37
CA GLU A 138 7.03 -14.41 -4.86
C GLU A 138 6.20 -13.48 -5.76
N GLU A 139 6.60 -13.36 -7.02
CA GLU A 139 5.97 -12.47 -8.00
C GLU A 139 4.48 -12.81 -8.21
N PHE A 140 4.14 -14.10 -8.21
CA PHE A 140 2.75 -14.54 -8.38
C PHE A 140 1.90 -14.24 -7.14
N ALA A 141 2.43 -14.49 -5.94
CA ALA A 141 1.73 -14.16 -4.69
C ALA A 141 1.50 -12.65 -4.57
N GLU A 142 2.52 -11.86 -4.87
CA GLU A 142 2.46 -10.40 -4.89
C GLU A 142 1.42 -9.89 -5.90
N THR A 143 1.44 -10.41 -7.13
CA THR A 143 0.46 -10.04 -8.17
C THR A 143 -0.97 -10.31 -7.69
N ILE A 144 -1.24 -11.45 -7.05
CA ILE A 144 -2.57 -11.75 -6.51
C ILE A 144 -2.96 -10.74 -5.43
N ILE A 145 -2.05 -10.39 -4.52
CA ILE A 145 -2.32 -9.40 -3.47
C ILE A 145 -2.71 -8.06 -4.10
N TYR A 146 -2.01 -7.60 -5.14
CA TYR A 146 -2.33 -6.35 -5.82
C TYR A 146 -3.63 -6.40 -6.60
N VAL A 147 -3.96 -7.52 -7.22
CA VAL A 147 -5.28 -7.71 -7.85
C VAL A 147 -6.39 -7.62 -6.81
N ILE A 148 -6.24 -8.29 -5.66
CA ILE A 148 -7.20 -8.21 -4.55
C ILE A 148 -7.35 -6.75 -4.09
N ALA A 149 -6.24 -6.05 -3.85
CA ALA A 149 -6.24 -4.66 -3.44
C ALA A 149 -6.98 -3.77 -4.47
N LEU A 150 -6.68 -3.93 -5.76
CA LEU A 150 -7.32 -3.16 -6.83
C LEU A 150 -8.83 -3.43 -6.91
N VAL A 151 -9.25 -4.69 -6.80
CA VAL A 151 -10.68 -5.06 -6.82
C VAL A 151 -11.41 -4.43 -5.63
N TYR A 152 -10.80 -4.45 -4.45
CA TYR A 152 -11.35 -3.81 -3.25
C TYR A 152 -11.47 -2.30 -3.41
N LEU A 153 -10.40 -1.65 -3.85
CA LEU A 153 -10.41 -0.23 -4.16
C LEU A 153 -11.50 0.08 -5.20
N TRP A 154 -11.60 -0.69 -6.28
CA TRP A 154 -12.57 -0.43 -7.33
C TRP A 154 -14.03 -0.57 -6.88
N ARG A 155 -14.31 -1.52 -5.98
CA ARG A 155 -15.65 -1.74 -5.44
C ARG A 155 -16.00 -0.76 -4.32
N PHE A 156 -15.02 -0.08 -3.74
CA PHE A 156 -15.24 0.84 -2.64
C PHE A 156 -16.03 2.08 -3.06
N LYS A 157 -17.19 2.30 -2.41
CA LYS A 157 -18.05 3.45 -2.65
C LYS A 157 -17.83 4.53 -1.59
N LEU A 158 -16.96 5.49 -1.93
CA LEU A 158 -16.59 6.58 -1.02
C LEU A 158 -17.80 7.37 -0.52
N SER A 159 -18.70 7.79 -1.41
CA SER A 159 -19.87 8.62 -1.08
C SER A 159 -20.80 7.97 -0.04
N ASP A 160 -21.06 6.67 -0.21
CA ASP A 160 -21.95 5.91 0.66
C ASP A 160 -21.32 5.75 2.05
N PHE A 161 -20.01 5.51 2.07
CA PHE A 161 -19.24 5.37 3.30
C PHE A 161 -19.12 6.70 4.07
N GLU A 162 -18.80 7.82 3.40
CA GLU A 162 -18.74 9.14 4.04
C GLU A 162 -20.10 9.50 4.67
N SER A 163 -21.20 9.26 3.93
CA SER A 163 -22.55 9.55 4.39
C SER A 163 -22.95 8.72 5.63
N CYS A 164 -22.56 7.44 5.65
CA CYS A 164 -22.79 6.56 6.79
C CYS A 164 -21.98 7.00 8.02
N LEU A 165 -20.69 7.31 7.83
CA LEU A 165 -19.80 7.75 8.90
C LEU A 165 -20.29 9.07 9.53
N LEU A 166 -20.66 10.06 8.71
CA LEU A 166 -21.19 11.34 9.18
C LEU A 166 -22.49 11.16 9.96
N ARG A 167 -23.40 10.29 9.49
CA ARG A 167 -24.64 9.99 10.21
C ARG A 167 -24.36 9.39 11.59
N LYS A 168 -23.42 8.45 11.67
CA LYS A 168 -23.06 7.78 12.93
C LYS A 168 -22.40 8.74 13.93
N LEU A 169 -21.49 9.59 13.44
CA LEU A 169 -20.85 10.65 14.24
C LEU A 169 -21.88 11.65 14.78
N ASN A 170 -22.82 12.10 13.95
CA ASN A 170 -23.86 13.04 14.38
C ASN A 170 -24.80 12.43 15.43
N PHE A 171 -25.12 11.13 15.29
CA PHE A 171 -25.96 10.42 16.26
C PHE A 171 -25.27 10.30 17.63
N GLU A 172 -24.00 9.89 17.67
CA GLU A 172 -23.22 9.84 18.91
C GLU A 172 -23.12 11.22 19.58
N LEU A 173 -22.90 12.28 18.81
CA LEU A 173 -22.80 13.64 19.35
C LEU A 173 -24.14 14.13 19.95
N SER A 174 -25.27 13.80 19.33
CA SER A 174 -26.60 14.16 19.86
C SER A 174 -26.94 13.44 21.16
N HIS A 175 -26.41 12.23 21.35
CA HIS A 175 -26.71 11.40 22.51
C HIS A 175 -25.82 11.72 23.73
N ILE A 176 -24.67 12.36 23.52
CA ILE A 176 -23.76 12.87 24.56
C ILE A 176 -24.25 14.22 25.13
N ASN A 177 -25.03 14.97 24.34
CA ASN A 177 -25.55 16.29 24.72
C ASN A 177 -26.96 16.23 25.37
N GLN A 178 -27.44 15.04 25.73
CA GLN A 178 -28.66 14.80 26.54
C GLN A 178 -28.26 14.27 27.91
#